data_AF-A0A4Y2C340-F1
#
_entry.id   AF-A0A4Y2C340-F1
#
_cell.length_a   1.000
_cell.length_b   1.000
_cell.length_c   1.000
_cell.angle_alpha   90.00
_cell.angle_beta   90.00
_cell.angle_gamma   90.00
#
_symmetry.space_group_name_H-M   'P 1'
#
loop_
_entity.id
_entity.type
_entity.pdbx_description
1 polymer ?
#
loop_
_entity_poly.entity_id
_entity_poly.type
_entity_poly.pdbx_seq_one_letter_code
_entity_poly.pdbx_strand_id
1 'polypeptide(L)' 'MGGLAASTVGSDLAPCDFHVFGKLKEYLGGRQFSNYDQVHTAVLSCLQDRGAIFYRQGIERLVQRSDKYLQRLGDYVEK' A
#
# COMPACT_ATOMS: atom_id res chain seq x y z
N MET A 1 -1.23 30.41 -5.43
CA MET A 1 -1.21 29.22 -4.56
C MET A 1 -1.38 27.99 -5.45
N GLY A 2 -0.27 27.50 -6.02
CA GLY A 2 -0.28 26.29 -6.84
C GLY A 2 -0.23 25.08 -5.92
N GLY A 3 -1.25 24.22 -5.99
CA GLY A 3 -1.32 23.00 -5.21
C GLY A 3 -0.09 22.14 -5.48
N LEU A 4 0.55 21.70 -4.40
CA LEU A 4 1.52 20.61 -4.41
C LEU A 4 0.79 19.38 -4.97
N ALA A 5 0.96 19.12 -6.26
CA ALA A 5 0.73 17.80 -6.80
C ALA A 5 1.69 16.89 -6.03
N ALA A 6 1.15 16.13 -5.07
CA ALA A 6 1.84 14.98 -4.55
C ALA A 6 2.21 14.14 -5.76
N SER A 7 3.49 14.19 -6.13
CA SER A 7 4.03 13.52 -7.31
C SER A 7 3.56 12.07 -7.28
N THR A 8 2.92 11.63 -8.36
CA THR A 8 2.32 10.29 -8.58
C THR A 8 3.25 9.12 -8.20
N VAL A 9 4.54 9.41 -8.06
CA VAL A 9 5.62 8.55 -7.58
C VAL A 9 5.44 8.07 -6.13
N GLY A 10 4.91 8.90 -5.22
CA GLY A 10 4.91 8.62 -3.78
C GLY A 10 3.95 7.50 -3.37
N SER A 11 2.75 7.48 -3.95
CA SER A 11 1.71 6.48 -3.60
C SER A 11 2.00 5.10 -4.19
N ASP A 12 2.67 5.03 -5.35
CA ASP A 12 3.02 3.75 -5.98
C ASP A 12 4.16 3.01 -5.24
N LEU A 13 4.92 3.74 -4.41
CA LEU A 13 6.08 3.26 -3.67
C LEU A 13 5.79 2.97 -2.18
N ALA A 14 4.56 3.12 -1.71
CA ALA A 14 4.21 2.77 -0.33
C ALA A 14 3.65 1.33 -0.26
N PRO A 15 4.29 0.39 0.47
CA PRO A 15 3.78 -0.98 0.65
C PRO A 15 2.36 -1.02 1.20
N CYS A 16 2.03 -0.04 2.04
CA CYS A 16 0.72 0.10 2.64
C CYS A 16 -0.35 0.24 1.55
N ASP A 17 -0.13 1.14 0.60
CA ASP A 17 -1.15 1.55 -0.38
C ASP A 17 -1.50 0.45 -1.39
N PHE A 18 -0.53 -0.36 -1.81
CA PHE A 18 -0.78 -1.40 -2.83
C PHE A 18 -0.94 -2.83 -2.28
N HIS A 19 -0.51 -3.12 -1.05
CA HIS A 19 -0.51 -4.49 -0.51
C HIS A 19 -1.43 -4.63 0.70
N VAL A 20 -1.22 -3.80 1.73
CA VAL A 20 -1.96 -3.90 2.99
C VAL A 20 -3.39 -3.37 2.84
N PHE A 21 -3.55 -2.18 2.25
CA PHE A 21 -4.84 -1.53 2.06
C PHE A 21 -5.76 -2.27 1.08
N GLY A 22 -5.20 -2.87 0.02
CA GLY A 22 -5.98 -3.68 -0.93
C GLY A 22 -6.70 -4.83 -0.22
N LYS A 23 -5.98 -5.58 0.62
CA LYS A 23 -6.57 -6.66 1.41
C LYS A 23 -7.47 -6.18 2.55
N LEU A 24 -7.17 -5.03 3.16
CA LEU A 24 -8.07 -4.44 4.17
C LEU A 24 -9.40 -4.05 3.53
N LYS A 25 -9.38 -3.49 2.32
CA LYS A 25 -10.58 -3.14 1.57
C LYS A 25 -11.42 -4.37 1.20
N GLU A 26 -10.80 -5.49 0.83
CA GLU A 26 -11.50 -6.76 0.64
C GLU A 26 -12.16 -7.26 1.93
N TYR A 27 -11.45 -7.19 3.06
CA TYR A 27 -11.93 -7.70 4.34
C TYR A 27 -13.02 -6.84 4.99
N LEU A 28 -12.87 -5.51 4.89
CA LEU A 28 -13.81 -4.54 5.44
C LEU A 28 -14.95 -4.24 4.48
N GLY A 29 -14.80 -4.57 3.20
CA GLY A 29 -15.77 -4.29 2.15
C GLY A 29 -17.14 -4.90 2.46
N GLY A 30 -18.18 -4.08 2.38
CA GLY A 30 -19.56 -4.52 2.61
C GLY A 30 -19.93 -4.74 4.08
N ARG A 31 -18.99 -4.61 5.03
CA ARG A 31 -19.27 -4.70 6.46
C ARG A 31 -19.69 -3.34 7.00
N GLN A 32 -20.79 -3.30 7.76
CA GLN A 32 -21.15 -2.14 8.55
C GLN A 32 -20.68 -2.31 9.99
N PHE A 33 -20.17 -1.23 10.57
CA PHE A 33 -19.70 -1.19 11.95
C PHE A 33 -20.49 -0.14 12.70
N SER A 34 -20.86 -0.43 13.94
CA SER A 34 -21.68 0.49 14.74
C SER A 34 -20.84 1.57 15.43
N ASN A 35 -19.53 1.35 15.60
CA ASN A 35 -18.63 2.28 16.27
C ASN A 35 -17.17 2.08 15.84
N TYR A 36 -16.30 2.99 16.27
CA TYR A 36 -14.87 2.98 15.96
C TYR A 36 -14.13 1.76 16.54
N ASP A 37 -14.50 1.31 17.74
CA ASP A 37 -13.84 0.18 18.41
C ASP A 37 -14.00 -1.14 17.62
N GLN A 38 -15.18 -1.35 17.03
CA GLN A 38 -15.43 -2.47 16.13
C GLN A 38 -14.58 -2.40 14.86
N VAL A 39 -14.40 -1.19 14.30
CA VAL A 39 -13.51 -0.98 13.13
C VAL A 39 -12.08 -1.29 13.51
N HIS A 40 -11.61 -0.77 14.65
CA HIS A 40 -10.25 -0.98 15.14
C HIS A 40 -9.98 -2.48 15.36
N THR A 41 -10.90 -3.19 16.01
CA THR A 41 -10.81 -4.63 16.24
C THR A 41 -10.80 -5.42 14.94
N ALA A 42 -11.65 -5.06 13.97
CA ALA A 42 -11.71 -5.74 12.68
C ALA A 42 -10.43 -5.53 11.85
N VAL A 43 -9.88 -4.31 11.83
CA VAL A 43 -8.60 -4.00 11.19
C VAL A 43 -7.47 -4.79 11.84
N LEU A 44 -7.39 -4.77 13.17
CA LEU A 44 -6.33 -5.47 13.90
C LEU A 44 -6.39 -6.97 13.65
N SER A 45 -7.58 -7.57 13.74
CA SER A 45 -7.80 -9.00 13.45
C SER A 45 -7.39 -9.34 12.02
N CYS A 46 -7.77 -8.52 11.03
CA CYS A 46 -7.39 -8.71 9.64
C CYS A 46 -5.86 -8.65 9.42
N LEU A 47 -5.16 -7.80 10.18
CA LEU A 47 -3.70 -7.68 10.08
C LEU A 47 -2.97 -8.80 10.82
N GLN A 48 -3.51 -9.27 11.94
CA GLN A 48 -2.94 -10.39 12.71
C GLN A 48 -3.12 -11.74 11.99
N ASP A 49 -4.23 -11.92 11.28
CA ASP A 49 -4.48 -13.12 10.46
C ASP A 49 -3.46 -13.23 9.30
N ARG A 50 -2.86 -12.11 8.90
CA ARG A 50 -1.81 -12.11 7.87
C ARG A 50 -0.50 -12.56 8.50
N GLY A 51 -0.07 -13.77 8.12
CA GLY A 51 1.24 -14.30 8.53
C GLY A 51 2.42 -13.49 7.97
N ALA A 52 3.62 -13.75 8.51
CA ALA A 52 4.86 -13.04 8.13
C ALA A 52 5.16 -13.07 6.62
N ILE A 53 4.77 -14.14 5.92
CA ILE A 53 4.94 -14.29 4.47
C ILE A 53 4.20 -13.19 3.71
N PHE A 54 3.00 -12.80 4.16
CA PHE A 54 2.23 -11.73 3.53
C PHE A 54 3.02 -10.42 3.55
N TYR A 55 3.55 -10.03 4.70
CA TYR A 55 4.33 -8.80 4.83
C TYR A 55 5.63 -8.86 4.02
N ARG A 56 6.32 -10.00 4.04
CA ARG A 56 7.53 -10.23 3.24
C ARG A 56 7.25 -10.02 1.74
N GLN A 57 6.17 -10.60 1.21
CA GLN A 57 5.78 -10.40 -0.19
C GLN A 57 5.48 -8.93 -0.52
N GLY A 58 4.87 -8.18 0.40
CA GLY A 58 4.64 -6.75 0.24
C GLY A 58 5.93 -5.96 0.12
N ILE A 59 6.92 -6.28 0.96
CA ILE A 59 8.26 -5.67 0.94
C ILE A 59 9.01 -6.05 -0.35
N GLU A 60 8.98 -7.31 -0.77
CA GLU A 60 9.64 -7.75 -2.01
C GLU A 60 9.05 -7.04 -3.24
N ARG A 61 7.72 -6.87 -3.29
CA ARG A 61 7.03 -6.10 -4.34
C ARG A 61 7.42 -4.62 -4.33
N LEU A 62 7.67 -4.05 -3.15
CA LEU A 62 8.18 -2.69 -3.05
C LEU A 62 9.56 -2.58 -3.71
N VAL A 63 10.49 -3.48 -3.38
CA VAL A 63 11.85 -3.47 -3.95
C VAL A 63 11.78 -3.54 -5.48
N GLN A 64 10.93 -4.41 -6.03
CA GLN A 64 10.73 -4.53 -7.48
C GLN A 64 10.15 -3.27 -8.13
N ARG A 65 9.22 -2.58 -7.45
CA ARG A 65 8.65 -1.32 -7.95
C ARG A 65 9.68 -0.19 -7.92
N SER A 66 10.47 -0.09 -6.85
CA SER A 66 11.56 0.87 -6.73
C SER A 66 12.59 0.69 -7.83
N ASP A 67 13.01 -0.54 -8.11
CA ASP A 67 13.95 -0.86 -9.18
C ASP A 67 13.41 -0.43 -10.57
N LYS A 68 12.14 -0.74 -10.87
CA LYS A 68 11.47 -0.29 -12.10
C LYS A 68 11.36 1.23 -12.20
N TYR A 69 11.10 1.91 -11.09
CA TYR A 69 11.03 3.37 -11.06
C TYR A 69 12.39 3.99 -11.35
N LEU A 70 13.47 3.45 -10.75
CA LEU A 70 14.84 3.89 -10.99
C LEU A 70 15.27 3.65 -12.45
N GLN A 71 14.94 2.51 -13.04
CA GLN A 71 15.22 2.22 -14.46
C GLN A 71 14.53 3.23 -15.39
N ARG A 72 13.25 3.53 -15.16
CA ARG A 72 12.50 4.53 -15.94
C ARG A 72 13.06 5.94 -15.81
N LEU A 73 13.61 6.28 -14.65
CA LEU A 73 14.32 7.54 -14.43
C LEU A 73 15.64 7.61 -15.20
N GLY A 74 16.38 6.49 -15.23
CA GLY A 74 17.60 6.37 -16.04
C GLY A 74 17.34 6.56 -17.54
N ASP A 75 16.29 5.90 -18.06
CA ASP A 75 15.85 6.05 -19.46
C ASP A 75 15.42 7.49 -19.81
N TYR A 76 15.04 8.30 -18.82
CA TYR A 76 14.66 9.71 -19.00
C TYR A 76 15.86 10.66 -19.00
N VAL A 77 16.99 10.28 -18.39
CA VAL A 77 18.21 11.10 -18.26
C VAL A 77 19.18 10.90 -19.43
N GLU A 78 19.14 9.76 -20.11
CA GLU A 78 20.01 9.48 -21.29
C GLU A 78 19.46 10.03 -22.62
N LYS A 79 18.60 11.05 -22.59
CA LYS A 79 18.13 11.73 -23.81
C LYS A 79 18.56 13.19 -23.88
#